data_AF-A0AA42UJ08-F1
#
_entry.id   AF-A0AA42UJ08-F1
#
_cell.length_a   1.000
_cell.length_b   1.000
_cell.length_c   1.000
_cell.angle_alpha   90.00
_cell.angle_beta   90.00
_cell.angle_gamma   90.00
#
_symmetry.space_group_name_H-M   'P 1'
#
loop_
_entity.id
_entity.type
_entity.pdbx_description
1 polymer ?
#
loop_
_entity_poly.entity_id
_entity_poly.type
_entity_poly.pdbx_seq_one_letter_code
_entity_poly.pdbx_strand_id
1 'polypeptide(L)'
;MALSVPGVIAHELSHATINVLFGHKIDKIGWFAPHPGSRNRITLGYVHYRYDTRSPLQHIGVVVSSFAPALLCPLMISGLLALSGRHDIGNPISIESVWDFLAGTRNVRDIAITLLVFSIGLHSSPSLADYRGAESGLSLKALWGVLLAIGAGYFSWYLMTRWFELDGLTNWLQWWAYVLWQSWFQGVVFAAVSLALIYVPLQLEERLMSRSRS
;
A
#
# COMPACT_ATOMS: atom_id res chain seq x y z
N MET A 1 -7.83 11.68 -15.76
CA MET A 1 -7.18 10.56 -16.48
C MET A 1 -5.65 10.59 -16.44
N ALA A 2 -4.95 11.69 -16.70
CA ALA A 2 -3.48 11.69 -16.64
C ALA A 2 -2.92 11.39 -15.23
N LEU A 3 -3.55 11.96 -14.20
CA LEU A 3 -3.20 11.74 -12.79
C LEU A 3 -3.54 10.35 -12.25
N SER A 4 -4.26 9.49 -12.98
CA SER A 4 -4.56 8.13 -12.50
C SER A 4 -3.52 7.11 -12.94
N VAL A 5 -2.81 7.36 -14.05
CA VAL A 5 -1.88 6.38 -14.64
C VAL A 5 -0.76 6.00 -13.67
N PRO A 6 -0.01 6.94 -13.05
CA PRO A 6 1.08 6.57 -12.15
C PRO A 6 0.62 5.77 -10.93
N GLY A 7 -0.53 6.13 -10.35
CA GLY A 7 -1.13 5.44 -9.22
C GLY A 7 -1.57 4.02 -9.55
N VAL A 8 -2.21 3.82 -10.71
CA VAL A 8 -2.57 2.47 -11.19
C VAL A 8 -1.31 1.64 -11.45
N ILE A 9 -0.27 2.22 -12.05
CA ILE A 9 1.01 1.50 -12.24
C ILE A 9 1.60 1.08 -10.90
N ALA A 10 1.63 1.96 -9.90
CA ALA A 10 2.13 1.63 -8.56
C ALA A 10 1.28 0.55 -7.87
N HIS A 11 -0.04 0.59 -8.06
CA HIS A 11 -0.97 -0.42 -7.58
C HIS A 11 -0.66 -1.81 -8.16
N GLU A 12 -0.61 -1.92 -9.49
CA GLU A 12 -0.30 -3.20 -10.15
C GLU A 12 1.13 -3.67 -9.89
N LEU A 13 2.08 -2.73 -9.77
CA LEU A 13 3.46 -3.04 -9.40
C LEU A 13 3.53 -3.66 -8.00
N SER A 14 2.68 -3.21 -7.08
CA SER A 14 2.61 -3.76 -5.73
C SER A 14 2.18 -5.23 -5.76
N HIS A 15 1.13 -5.56 -6.52
CA HIS A 15 0.70 -6.94 -6.74
C HIS A 15 1.81 -7.78 -7.38
N ALA A 16 2.45 -7.27 -8.45
CA ALA A 16 3.54 -7.97 -9.12
C ALA A 16 4.71 -8.25 -8.18
N THR A 17 5.09 -7.28 -7.35
CA THR A 17 6.18 -7.40 -6.37
C THR A 17 5.88 -8.50 -5.35
N ILE A 18 4.70 -8.48 -4.73
CA ILE A 18 4.31 -9.51 -3.77
C ILE A 18 4.23 -10.89 -4.45
N ASN A 19 3.65 -10.97 -5.65
CA ASN A 19 3.58 -12.23 -6.40
C ASN A 19 4.97 -12.83 -6.67
N VAL A 20 5.96 -12.01 -7.06
CA VAL A 20 7.35 -12.47 -7.24
C VAL A 20 7.97 -12.94 -5.92
N LEU A 21 7.78 -12.19 -4.83
CA LEU A 21 8.35 -12.54 -3.51
C LEU A 21 7.84 -13.88 -2.99
N PHE A 22 6.57 -14.22 -3.25
CA PHE A 22 6.00 -15.50 -2.87
C PHE A 22 6.22 -16.60 -3.91
N GLY A 23 6.96 -16.33 -4.99
CA GLY A 23 7.29 -17.33 -6.01
C GLY A 23 6.14 -17.67 -6.97
N HIS A 24 5.17 -16.78 -7.11
CA HIS A 24 4.16 -16.88 -8.16
C HIS A 24 4.79 -16.58 -9.52
N LYS A 25 4.28 -17.23 -10.56
CA LYS A 25 4.67 -16.96 -11.94
C LYS A 25 3.73 -15.92 -12.55
N ILE A 26 4.26 -14.75 -12.87
CA ILE A 26 3.51 -13.73 -13.60
C ILE A 26 3.45 -14.12 -15.08
N ASP A 27 2.23 -14.19 -15.62
CA ASP A 27 2.00 -14.48 -17.04
C ASP A 27 1.82 -13.18 -17.84
N LYS A 28 1.14 -12.18 -17.27
CA LYS A 28 0.86 -10.90 -17.94
C LYS A 28 0.61 -9.78 -16.94
N ILE A 29 1.07 -8.57 -17.28
CA ILE A 29 0.74 -7.34 -16.54
C ILE A 29 0.11 -6.35 -17.52
N GLY A 30 -1.07 -5.82 -17.16
CA GLY A 30 -1.70 -4.69 -17.80
C GLY A 30 -1.56 -3.45 -16.92
N TRP A 31 -0.54 -2.64 -17.17
CA TRP A 31 -0.19 -1.47 -16.35
C TRP A 31 -1.25 -0.37 -16.31
N PHE A 32 -1.91 -0.13 -17.45
CA PHE A 32 -3.05 0.77 -17.56
C PHE A 32 -3.89 0.35 -18.77
N ALA A 33 -4.89 -0.49 -18.53
CA ALA A 33 -5.75 -1.07 -19.56
C ALA A 33 -7.22 -0.90 -19.14
N PRO A 34 -7.75 0.35 -19.18
CA PRO A 34 -9.13 0.63 -18.81
C PRO A 34 -10.07 -0.23 -19.64
N HIS A 35 -10.72 -1.19 -18.99
CA HIS A 35 -11.68 -2.09 -19.63
C HIS A 35 -13.01 -2.02 -18.89
N PRO A 36 -14.15 -1.98 -19.61
CA PRO A 36 -15.45 -2.12 -18.97
C PRO A 36 -15.54 -3.51 -18.33
N GLY A 37 -15.51 -3.52 -17.00
CA GLY A 37 -15.72 -4.70 -16.19
C GLY A 37 -17.20 -4.99 -15.98
N SER A 38 -17.49 -6.14 -15.36
CA SER A 38 -18.87 -6.55 -15.08
C SER A 38 -19.50 -5.65 -14.00
N ARG A 39 -20.76 -5.22 -14.21
CA ARG A 39 -21.54 -4.29 -13.38
C ARG A 39 -20.93 -2.88 -13.23
N ASN A 40 -20.69 -2.19 -14.35
CA ASN A 40 -20.34 -0.76 -14.38
C ASN A 40 -19.05 -0.39 -13.63
N ARG A 41 -18.15 -1.36 -13.41
CA ARG A 41 -16.80 -1.13 -12.86
C ARG A 41 -15.81 -1.02 -13.99
N ILE A 42 -14.86 -0.08 -13.90
CA ILE A 42 -13.75 0.02 -14.84
C ILE A 42 -12.55 -0.66 -14.18
N THR A 43 -12.03 -1.71 -14.80
CA THR A 43 -10.73 -2.27 -14.41
C THR A 43 -9.66 -1.41 -15.06
N LEU A 44 -8.81 -0.78 -14.25
CA LEU A 44 -7.79 0.15 -14.75
C LEU A 44 -6.46 -0.54 -15.04
N GLY A 45 -6.17 -1.65 -14.35
CA GLY A 45 -4.97 -2.47 -14.53
C GLY A 45 -5.22 -3.90 -14.09
N TYR A 46 -4.27 -4.80 -14.33
CA TYR A 46 -4.31 -6.17 -13.82
C TYR A 46 -2.93 -6.83 -13.80
N VAL A 47 -2.75 -7.76 -12.85
CA VAL A 47 -1.64 -8.74 -12.84
C VAL A 47 -2.22 -10.15 -12.94
N HIS A 48 -1.97 -10.83 -14.04
CA HIS A 48 -2.27 -12.25 -14.18
C HIS A 48 -1.08 -13.08 -13.74
N TYR A 49 -1.31 -13.97 -12.79
CA TYR A 49 -0.29 -14.85 -12.24
C TYR A 49 -0.86 -16.25 -11.99
N ARG A 50 0.04 -17.23 -11.89
CA ARG A 50 -0.26 -18.59 -11.48
C ARG A 50 0.59 -18.96 -10.28
N TYR A 51 0.04 -19.82 -9.45
CA TYR A 51 0.68 -20.32 -8.25
C TYR A 51 0.33 -21.79 -8.04
N ASP A 52 1.18 -22.50 -7.31
CA ASP A 52 0.97 -23.89 -6.91
C ASP A 52 0.07 -23.93 -5.67
N THR A 53 -1.13 -24.47 -5.84
CA THR A 53 -2.13 -24.63 -4.76
C THR A 53 -1.70 -25.65 -3.70
N ARG A 54 -0.62 -26.40 -3.93
CA ARG A 54 -0.05 -27.32 -2.94
C ARG A 54 0.99 -26.65 -2.05
N SER A 55 1.48 -25.47 -2.43
CA SER A 55 2.48 -24.73 -1.68
C SER A 55 1.83 -23.79 -0.66
N PRO A 56 2.02 -24.02 0.65
CA PRO A 56 1.47 -23.14 1.69
C PRO A 56 2.02 -21.71 1.58
N LEU A 57 3.29 -21.56 1.19
CA LEU A 57 3.92 -20.25 0.99
C LEU A 57 3.21 -19.46 -0.11
N GLN A 58 2.94 -20.08 -1.26
CA GLN A 58 2.24 -19.42 -2.36
C GLN A 58 0.79 -19.12 -1.99
N HIS A 59 0.13 -19.98 -1.21
CA HIS A 59 -1.18 -19.69 -0.65
C HIS A 59 -1.20 -18.45 0.26
N ILE A 60 -0.19 -18.29 1.13
CA ILE A 60 -0.01 -17.06 1.92
C ILE A 60 0.21 -15.88 0.96
N GLY A 61 0.99 -16.08 -0.10
CA GLY A 61 1.23 -15.09 -1.14
C GLY A 61 -0.04 -14.56 -1.78
N VAL A 62 -1.05 -15.39 -2.02
CA VAL A 62 -2.36 -14.96 -2.56
C VAL A 62 -3.06 -14.01 -1.59
N VAL A 63 -3.03 -14.32 -0.29
CA VAL A 63 -3.62 -13.48 0.75
C VAL A 63 -2.88 -12.15 0.83
N VAL A 64 -1.56 -12.17 0.95
CA VAL A 64 -0.74 -10.95 1.04
C VAL A 64 -0.87 -10.11 -0.24
N SER A 65 -0.95 -10.77 -1.40
CA SER A 65 -1.15 -10.10 -2.70
C SER A 65 -2.47 -9.33 -2.71
N SER A 66 -3.53 -9.82 -2.06
CA SER A 66 -4.82 -9.12 -1.95
C SER A 66 -4.73 -7.77 -1.22
N PHE A 67 -3.72 -7.59 -0.36
CA PHE A 67 -3.44 -6.34 0.36
C PHE A 67 -2.21 -5.60 -0.18
N ALA A 68 -1.58 -6.07 -1.26
CA ALA A 68 -0.28 -5.57 -1.72
C ALA A 68 -0.24 -4.05 -1.93
N PRO A 69 -1.23 -3.41 -2.59
CA PRO A 69 -1.23 -1.95 -2.75
C PRO A 69 -1.29 -1.21 -1.41
N ALA A 70 -2.06 -1.71 -0.44
CA ALA A 70 -2.13 -1.11 0.90
C ALA A 70 -0.84 -1.29 1.70
N LEU A 71 0.00 -2.28 1.37
CA LEU A 71 1.28 -2.51 2.02
C LEU A 71 2.41 -1.71 1.37
N LEU A 72 2.50 -1.72 0.04
CA LEU A 72 3.65 -1.18 -0.69
C LEU A 72 3.46 0.27 -1.16
N CYS A 73 2.26 0.69 -1.56
CA CYS A 73 2.04 2.08 -1.99
C CYS A 73 2.36 3.10 -0.88
N PRO A 74 2.00 2.89 0.41
CA PRO A 74 2.43 3.78 1.48
C PRO A 74 3.95 3.91 1.62
N LEU A 75 4.68 2.81 1.46
CA LEU A 75 6.14 2.83 1.49
C LEU A 75 6.72 3.61 0.31
N MET A 76 6.13 3.45 -0.89
CA MET A 76 6.50 4.23 -2.07
C MET A 76 6.24 5.72 -1.87
N ILE A 77 5.10 6.08 -1.29
CA ILE A 77 4.76 7.47 -0.95
C ILE A 77 5.83 8.06 -0.03
N SER A 78 6.15 7.39 1.08
CA SER A 78 7.13 7.89 2.04
C SER A 78 8.55 7.99 1.45
N GLY A 79 8.95 7.04 0.60
CA GLY A 79 10.19 7.12 -0.15
C GLY A 79 10.24 8.32 -1.10
N LEU A 80 9.16 8.57 -1.85
CA LEU A 80 9.05 9.73 -2.75
C LEU A 80 9.04 11.07 -2.00
N LEU A 81 8.38 11.13 -0.85
CA LEU A 81 8.40 12.31 0.02
C LEU A 81 9.81 12.54 0.58
N ALA A 82 10.54 11.48 0.93
CA ALA A 82 11.94 11.61 1.34
C ALA A 82 12.84 12.16 0.23
N LEU A 83 12.63 11.73 -1.02
CA LEU A 83 13.35 12.26 -2.18
C LEU A 83 13.07 13.74 -2.47
N SER A 84 11.97 14.31 -1.95
CA SER A 84 11.75 15.76 -2.03
C SER A 84 12.73 16.56 -1.17
N GLY A 85 13.41 15.90 -0.22
CA GLY A 85 14.32 16.51 0.75
C GLY A 85 13.62 17.29 1.87
N ARG A 86 12.30 17.13 1.99
CA ARG A 86 11.45 17.84 2.96
C ARG A 86 10.96 16.97 4.09
N HIS A 87 11.28 15.68 4.03
CA HIS A 87 10.81 14.70 4.98
C HIS A 87 11.89 13.62 5.15
N ASP A 88 12.21 13.24 6.38
CA ASP A 88 13.14 12.14 6.62
C ASP A 88 12.40 10.82 6.73
N ILE A 89 13.02 9.74 6.25
CA ILE A 89 12.44 8.39 6.36
C ILE A 89 12.24 8.07 7.85
N GLY A 90 11.02 7.64 8.21
CA GLY A 90 10.69 7.24 9.58
C GLY A 90 10.21 8.36 10.50
N ASN A 91 10.08 9.59 10.03
CA ASN A 91 9.40 10.65 10.77
C ASN A 91 7.87 10.61 10.51
N PRO A 92 7.01 10.83 11.52
CA PRO A 92 5.58 10.92 11.27
C PRO A 92 5.25 12.21 10.49
N ILE A 93 4.47 12.12 9.42
CA ILE A 93 3.76 13.27 8.86
C ILE A 93 2.77 13.73 9.92
N SER A 94 2.98 14.91 10.52
CA SER A 94 1.91 15.60 11.25
C SER A 94 0.79 15.93 10.26
N ILE A 95 -0.47 15.91 10.67
CA ILE A 95 -1.58 16.30 9.76
C ILE A 95 -1.39 17.75 9.26
N GLU A 96 -0.69 18.59 10.03
CA GLU A 96 -0.20 19.90 9.62
C GLU A 96 0.79 19.80 8.44
N SER A 97 1.65 18.77 8.41
CA SER A 97 2.67 18.61 7.37
C SER A 97 2.16 18.25 5.97
N VAL A 98 0.94 17.70 5.80
CA VAL A 98 0.35 17.57 4.44
C VAL A 98 0.07 18.95 3.86
N TRP A 99 -0.42 19.87 4.69
CA TRP A 99 -0.63 21.26 4.32
C TRP A 99 0.70 21.97 4.12
N ASP A 100 1.70 21.74 4.98
CA ASP A 100 3.04 22.31 4.80
C ASP A 100 3.73 21.79 3.54
N PHE A 101 3.52 20.52 3.18
CA PHE A 101 4.06 19.93 1.97
C PHE A 101 3.44 20.59 0.72
N LEU A 102 2.12 20.75 0.71
CA LEU A 102 1.40 21.47 -0.35
C LEU A 102 1.84 22.94 -0.42
N ALA A 103 1.80 23.66 0.70
CA ALA A 103 2.15 25.08 0.80
C ALA A 103 3.63 25.36 0.52
N GLY A 104 4.50 24.41 0.83
CA GLY A 104 5.92 24.49 0.59
C GLY A 104 6.32 24.22 -0.86
N THR A 105 5.44 23.68 -1.70
CA THR A 105 5.75 23.29 -3.09
C THR A 105 6.17 24.51 -3.92
N ARG A 106 7.47 24.61 -4.25
CA ARG A 106 8.07 25.83 -4.85
C ARG A 106 8.73 25.59 -6.20
N ASN A 107 9.10 24.35 -6.52
CA ASN A 107 9.84 23.98 -7.73
C ASN A 107 9.15 22.85 -8.49
N VAL A 108 9.40 22.74 -9.80
CA VAL A 108 8.78 21.75 -10.70
C VAL A 108 9.00 20.31 -10.21
N ARG A 109 10.19 20.00 -9.68
CA ARG A 109 10.48 18.69 -9.08
C ARG A 109 9.50 18.36 -7.96
N ASP A 110 9.31 19.29 -7.03
CA ASP A 110 8.47 19.08 -5.86
C ASP A 110 6.99 18.99 -6.29
N ILE A 111 6.57 19.80 -7.29
CA ILE A 111 5.24 19.67 -7.91
C ILE A 111 5.05 18.26 -8.49
N ALA A 112 6.03 17.76 -9.25
CA ALA A 112 5.96 16.44 -9.86
C ALA A 112 5.88 15.32 -8.82
N ILE A 113 6.68 15.40 -7.75
CA ILE A 113 6.63 14.46 -6.62
C ILE A 113 5.26 14.53 -5.95
N THR A 114 4.74 15.73 -5.68
CA THR A 114 3.40 15.91 -5.09
C THR A 114 2.33 15.26 -5.94
N LEU A 115 2.28 15.55 -7.24
CA LEU A 115 1.30 14.97 -8.16
C LEU A 115 1.40 13.44 -8.23
N LEU A 116 2.63 12.90 -8.21
CA LEU A 116 2.89 11.46 -8.20
C LEU A 116 2.41 10.81 -6.90
N VAL A 117 2.73 11.40 -5.76
CA VAL A 117 2.35 10.89 -4.44
C VAL A 117 0.82 10.95 -4.24
N PHE A 118 0.16 12.02 -4.69
CA PHE A 118 -1.31 12.10 -4.75
C PHE A 118 -1.91 11.03 -5.69
N SER A 119 -1.31 10.85 -6.88
CA SER A 119 -1.73 9.82 -7.82
C SER A 119 -1.70 8.43 -7.18
N ILE A 120 -0.61 8.08 -6.49
CA ILE A 120 -0.43 6.80 -5.80
C ILE A 120 -1.41 6.69 -4.63
N GLY A 121 -1.54 7.72 -3.79
CA GLY A 121 -2.44 7.70 -2.64
C GLY A 121 -3.91 7.50 -3.00
N LEU A 122 -4.36 8.03 -4.14
CA LEU A 122 -5.73 7.82 -4.62
C LEU A 122 -6.00 6.40 -5.12
N HIS A 123 -4.96 5.65 -5.46
CA HIS A 123 -5.05 4.29 -6.00
C HIS A 123 -4.41 3.26 -5.07
N SER A 124 -4.05 3.62 -3.83
CA SER A 124 -3.47 2.67 -2.87
C SER A 124 -4.52 1.80 -2.16
N SER A 125 -5.80 2.13 -2.31
CA SER A 125 -6.90 1.35 -1.74
C SER A 125 -7.12 0.07 -2.55
N PRO A 126 -7.12 -1.12 -1.91
CA PRO A 126 -7.48 -2.35 -2.59
C PRO A 126 -8.94 -2.30 -3.04
N SER A 127 -9.21 -2.83 -4.21
CA SER A 127 -10.56 -2.96 -4.75
C SER A 127 -11.25 -4.23 -4.24
N LEU A 128 -12.57 -4.29 -4.42
CA LEU A 128 -13.34 -5.50 -4.15
C LEU A 128 -12.89 -6.70 -5.00
N ALA A 129 -12.25 -6.48 -6.16
CA ALA A 129 -11.72 -7.58 -6.96
C ALA A 129 -10.46 -8.18 -6.32
N ASP A 130 -9.64 -7.35 -5.67
CA ASP A 130 -8.39 -7.77 -5.04
C ASP A 130 -8.66 -8.62 -3.80
N TYR A 131 -9.71 -8.29 -3.04
CA TYR A 131 -10.15 -9.08 -1.88
C TYR A 131 -10.67 -10.48 -2.21
N ARG A 132 -11.08 -10.75 -3.46
CA ARG A 132 -11.57 -12.09 -3.84
C ARG A 132 -10.51 -13.18 -3.69
N GLY A 133 -9.23 -12.83 -3.82
CA GLY A 133 -8.12 -13.76 -3.53
C GLY A 133 -8.09 -14.17 -2.06
N ALA A 134 -8.43 -13.25 -1.15
CA ALA A 134 -8.51 -13.48 0.28
C ALA A 134 -9.80 -14.19 0.73
N GLU A 135 -10.85 -14.27 -0.09
CA GLU A 135 -12.14 -14.89 0.26
C GLU A 135 -12.14 -16.45 0.18
N SER A 136 -11.06 -17.08 -0.28
CA SER A 136 -10.96 -18.54 -0.21
C SER A 136 -10.78 -18.97 1.26
N GLY A 137 -11.69 -19.77 1.84
CA GLY A 137 -11.75 -20.11 3.28
C GLY A 137 -10.51 -20.77 3.91
N LEU A 138 -9.47 -21.02 3.12
CA LEU A 138 -8.11 -21.38 3.56
C LEU A 138 -7.31 -20.16 4.08
N SER A 139 -7.68 -18.94 3.67
CA SER A 139 -6.99 -17.68 3.94
C SER A 139 -7.00 -17.27 5.41
N LEU A 140 -8.11 -17.51 6.13
CA LEU A 140 -8.22 -17.19 7.56
C LEU A 140 -7.31 -18.10 8.39
N LYS A 141 -7.22 -19.38 8.03
CA LYS A 141 -6.32 -20.34 8.68
C LYS A 141 -4.85 -20.03 8.35
N ALA A 142 -4.56 -19.66 7.10
CA ALA A 142 -3.24 -19.20 6.69
C ALA A 142 -2.82 -17.91 7.43
N LEU A 143 -3.75 -16.96 7.61
CA LEU A 143 -3.53 -15.74 8.36
C LEU A 143 -3.22 -16.04 9.83
N TRP A 144 -4.01 -16.89 10.48
CA TRP A 144 -3.71 -17.36 11.84
C TRP A 144 -2.37 -18.10 11.92
N GLY A 145 -2.04 -18.92 10.92
CA GLY A 145 -0.75 -19.58 10.82
C GLY A 145 0.42 -18.59 10.72
N VAL A 146 0.28 -17.52 9.92
CA VAL A 146 1.27 -16.45 9.79
C VAL A 146 1.41 -15.67 11.10
N LEU A 147 0.30 -15.29 11.74
CA LEU A 147 0.32 -14.59 13.03
C LEU A 147 0.98 -15.45 14.13
N LEU A 148 0.67 -16.75 14.18
CA LEU A 148 1.31 -17.69 15.10
C LEU A 148 2.80 -17.86 14.81
N ALA A 149 3.20 -17.94 13.53
CA ALA A 149 4.61 -18.04 13.14
C ALA A 149 5.40 -16.77 13.49
N ILE A 150 4.81 -15.58 13.27
CA ILE A 150 5.39 -14.30 13.68
C ILE A 150 5.53 -14.23 15.20
N GLY A 151 4.47 -14.61 15.93
CA GLY A 151 4.48 -14.63 17.40
C GLY A 151 5.52 -15.61 17.97
N ALA A 152 5.59 -16.82 17.42
CA ALA A 152 6.59 -17.81 17.80
C ALA A 152 8.02 -17.35 17.45
N GLY A 153 8.21 -16.77 16.26
CA GLY A 153 9.49 -16.20 15.85
C GLY A 153 9.95 -15.06 16.74
N TYR A 154 9.04 -14.14 17.11
CA TYR A 154 9.32 -13.06 18.04
C TYR A 154 9.66 -13.58 19.44
N PHE A 155 8.94 -14.59 19.92
CA PHE A 155 9.20 -15.21 21.21
C PHE A 155 10.56 -15.94 21.23
N SER A 156 10.86 -16.74 20.19
CA SER A 156 12.16 -17.39 20.02
C SER A 156 13.29 -16.37 19.91
N TRP A 157 13.10 -15.29 19.15
CA TRP A 157 14.06 -14.19 19.05
C TRP A 157 14.31 -13.54 20.42
N TYR A 158 13.25 -13.22 21.18
CA TYR A 158 13.34 -12.67 22.53
C TYR A 158 14.14 -13.59 23.49
N LEU A 159 13.94 -14.91 23.40
CA LEU A 159 14.71 -15.87 24.19
C LEU A 159 16.19 -15.90 23.76
N MET A 160 16.47 -15.92 22.46
CA MET A 160 17.84 -15.92 21.94
C MET A 160 18.60 -14.64 22.29
N THR A 161 17.99 -13.47 22.17
CA THR A 161 18.67 -12.20 22.46
C THR A 161 19.00 -12.07 23.94
N ARG A 162 18.12 -12.54 24.83
CA ARG A 162 18.37 -12.65 26.28
C ARG A 162 19.49 -13.63 26.62
N TRP A 163 19.63 -14.72 25.87
CA TRP A 163 20.61 -15.77 26.15
C TRP A 163 22.00 -15.48 25.57
N PHE A 164 22.05 -14.81 24.41
CA PHE A 164 23.29 -14.55 23.66
C PHE A 164 23.75 -13.08 23.70
N GLU A 165 23.11 -12.23 24.51
CA GLU A 165 23.45 -10.80 24.66
C GLU A 165 23.54 -10.06 23.31
N LEU A 166 22.64 -10.38 22.37
CA LEU A 166 22.61 -9.83 21.01
C LEU A 166 22.02 -8.41 20.96
N ASP A 167 22.25 -7.59 21.98
CA ASP A 167 21.58 -6.31 22.18
C ASP A 167 21.83 -5.36 21.00
N GLY A 168 23.03 -5.36 20.42
CA GLY A 168 23.37 -4.54 19.25
C GLY A 168 22.54 -4.90 18.01
N LEU A 169 22.45 -6.19 17.67
CA LEU A 169 21.65 -6.67 16.52
C LEU A 169 20.15 -6.47 16.76
N THR A 170 19.71 -6.66 18.00
CA THR A 170 18.31 -6.46 18.41
C THR A 170 17.91 -5.01 18.26
N ASN A 171 18.72 -4.08 18.77
CA ASN A 171 18.49 -2.65 18.66
C ASN A 171 18.48 -2.20 17.20
N TRP A 172 19.39 -2.73 16.37
CA TRP A 172 19.43 -2.44 14.95
C TRP A 172 18.16 -2.92 14.21
N LEU A 173 17.71 -4.15 14.47
CA LEU A 173 16.47 -4.68 13.88
C LEU A 173 15.22 -3.94 14.36
N GLN A 174 15.14 -3.61 15.66
CA GLN A 174 14.05 -2.83 16.21
C GLN A 174 14.01 -1.43 15.63
N TRP A 175 15.17 -0.81 15.43
CA TRP A 175 15.27 0.49 14.75
C TRP A 175 14.75 0.41 13.32
N TRP A 176 15.17 -0.59 12.53
CA TRP A 176 14.64 -0.77 11.17
C TRP A 176 13.14 -1.08 11.15
N ALA A 177 12.64 -1.90 12.09
CA ALA A 177 11.23 -2.17 12.22
C ALA A 177 10.44 -0.89 12.56
N TYR A 178 10.98 -0.04 13.43
CA TYR A 178 10.43 1.27 13.74
C TYR A 178 10.42 2.18 12.50
N VAL A 179 11.54 2.30 11.79
CA VAL A 179 11.66 3.11 10.58
C VAL A 179 10.66 2.65 9.52
N LEU A 180 10.54 1.34 9.28
CA LEU A 180 9.57 0.76 8.34
C LEU A 180 8.12 1.03 8.77
N TRP A 181 7.81 0.84 10.06
CA TRP A 181 6.49 1.12 10.61
C TRP A 181 6.09 2.58 10.42
N GLN A 182 6.97 3.50 10.82
CA GLN A 182 6.73 4.94 10.69
C GLN A 182 6.59 5.35 9.22
N SER A 183 7.45 4.82 8.34
CA SER A 183 7.38 5.09 6.90
C SER A 183 6.09 4.55 6.29
N TRP A 184 5.65 3.35 6.68
CA TRP A 184 4.38 2.82 6.19
C TRP A 184 3.20 3.66 6.70
N PHE A 185 3.17 3.95 8.01
CA PHE A 185 2.11 4.74 8.64
C PHE A 185 2.00 6.15 8.03
N GLN A 186 3.13 6.79 7.78
CA GLN A 186 3.23 8.07 7.09
C GLN A 186 2.51 8.05 5.73
N GLY A 187 2.81 7.05 4.89
CA GLY A 187 2.19 6.93 3.58
C GLY A 187 0.69 6.64 3.65
N VAL A 188 0.25 5.87 4.66
CA VAL A 188 -1.17 5.60 4.92
C VAL A 188 -1.91 6.89 5.28
N VAL A 189 -1.36 7.70 6.20
CA VAL A 189 -1.94 8.99 6.58
C VAL A 189 -2.05 9.90 5.35
N PHE A 190 -0.99 10.01 4.55
CA PHE A 190 -1.01 10.82 3.34
C PHE A 190 -2.11 10.35 2.36
N ALA A 191 -2.19 9.05 2.09
CA ALA A 191 -3.20 8.48 1.19
C ALA A 191 -4.62 8.73 1.71
N ALA A 192 -4.86 8.55 3.02
CA ALA A 192 -6.15 8.79 3.65
C ALA A 192 -6.57 10.27 3.57
N VAL A 193 -5.66 11.21 3.84
CA VAL A 193 -5.92 12.65 3.68
C VAL A 193 -6.19 13.00 2.22
N SER A 194 -5.39 12.47 1.29
CA SER A 194 -5.59 12.69 -0.15
C SER A 194 -6.97 12.24 -0.63
N LEU A 195 -7.41 11.06 -0.19
CA LEU A 195 -8.74 10.54 -0.46
C LEU A 195 -9.81 11.46 0.15
N ALA A 196 -9.66 11.86 1.41
CA ALA A 196 -10.63 12.73 2.09
C ALA A 196 -10.77 14.10 1.40
N LEU A 197 -9.66 14.71 0.98
CA LEU A 197 -9.64 16.00 0.28
C LEU A 197 -10.39 15.98 -1.06
N ILE A 198 -10.46 14.82 -1.73
CA ILE A 198 -11.13 14.70 -3.02
C ILE A 198 -12.57 14.18 -2.86
N TYR A 199 -12.77 13.16 -2.04
CA TYR A 199 -14.09 12.52 -1.89
C TYR A 199 -15.09 13.36 -1.09
N VAL A 200 -14.66 14.05 -0.03
CA VAL A 200 -15.57 14.82 0.83
C VAL A 200 -16.23 15.97 0.05
N PRO A 201 -15.50 16.80 -0.73
CA PRO A 201 -16.12 17.85 -1.53
C PRO A 201 -17.07 17.32 -2.60
N LEU A 202 -16.66 16.25 -3.32
CA LEU A 202 -17.49 15.65 -4.38
C LEU A 202 -18.83 15.14 -3.84
N GLN A 203 -18.82 14.44 -2.70
CA GLN A 203 -20.07 13.98 -2.08
C GLN A 203 -20.94 15.13 -1.57
N LEU A 204 -20.33 16.21 -1.10
CA LEU A 204 -21.05 17.40 -0.68
C LEU A 204 -21.76 18.05 -1.87
N GLU A 205 -21.06 18.17 -3.00
CA GLU A 205 -21.58 18.76 -4.24
C GLU A 205 -22.75 17.93 -4.79
N GLU A 206 -22.62 16.59 -4.84
CA GLU A 206 -23.71 15.71 -5.27
C GLU A 206 -24.96 15.84 -4.37
N ARG A 207 -24.78 15.93 -3.05
CA ARG A 207 -25.89 16.12 -2.09
C ARG A 207 -26.56 17.49 -2.21
N LEU A 208 -25.79 18.54 -2.53
CA LEU A 208 -26.33 19.88 -2.77
C LEU A 208 -27.11 19.92 -4.09
N MET A 209 -26.59 19.29 -5.15
CA MET A 209 -27.26 19.19 -6.44
C MET A 209 -28.54 18.36 -6.37
N SER A 210 -28.56 17.26 -5.61
CA SER A 210 -29.77 16.44 -5.45
C SER A 210 -30.89 17.16 -4.68
N ARG A 211 -30.53 18.00 -3.68
CA ARG A 211 -31.48 18.85 -2.94
C ARG A 211 -32.01 20.03 -3.75
N SER A 212 -31.27 20.53 -4.73
CA SER A 212 -31.74 21.61 -5.62
C SER A 212 -32.74 21.14 -6.69
N ARG A 213 -32.85 19.82 -6.91
CA ARG A 213 -33.73 19.18 -7.90
C ARG A 213 -35.02 18.60 -7.29
N SER A 214 -35.21 18.73 -5.98
CA SER A 214 -36.44 18.35 -5.24
C SER A 214 -37.23 19.58 -4.83
#